data_AF-A0A953LLE5-F1
#
_entry.id   AF-A0A953LLE5-F1
#
_cell.length_a   1.000
_cell.length_b   1.000
_cell.length_c   1.000
_cell.angle_alpha   90.00
_cell.angle_beta   90.00
_cell.angle_gamma   90.00
#
_symmetry.space_group_name_H-M   'P 1'
#
loop_
_entity.id
_entity.type
_entity.pdbx_description
1 polymer ?
#
loop_
_entity_poly.entity_id
_entity_poly.type
_entity_poly.pdbx_seq_one_letter_code
_entity_poly.pdbx_strand_id
1 'polypeptide(L)'
;RLEDERRPGELDFDFTTILADNRVARRLLEAGLASLPCYLPVAELLTLTLSCSEPLWRNGHSTTFETSTARPHELGEIAELLDRTRSGLQLAPTWSRSELESPARSRGLIAERFIWAGKGEHRLGCAAVWDQSEFKQVVVRGYSRGLERWRGLLNALAPWTGSPKLPPAGSPLRLGYLSHVAVPAGDAEMLCALIAAARRRARRLGLDLLALGLDSRRPELAAVRRQFRCRETRSVVYLVSRRGMVVPEEAFDRDRFVHPEIALL
;
A
#
# COMPACT_ATOMS: atom_id res chain seq x y z
N ARG A 1 13.64 -18.07 -19.61
CA ARG A 1 12.66 -19.09 -20.05
C ARG A 1 11.42 -18.93 -19.18
N LEU A 2 10.52 -18.03 -19.60
CA LEU A 2 9.20 -17.79 -18.99
C LEU A 2 8.16 -18.50 -19.90
N GLU A 3 8.34 -19.81 -20.08
CA GLU A 3 7.32 -20.68 -20.68
C GLU A 3 6.78 -21.48 -19.49
N ASP A 4 5.68 -21.08 -18.85
CA ASP A 4 4.27 -21.21 -19.25
C ASP A 4 3.63 -22.53 -18.83
N GLU A 5 3.44 -22.69 -17.52
CA GLU A 5 2.31 -23.45 -17.00
C GLU A 5 1.34 -22.46 -16.35
N ARG A 6 0.56 -21.75 -17.18
CA ARG A 6 -0.63 -21.06 -16.65
C ARG A 6 -1.59 -22.13 -16.13
N ARG A 7 -2.16 -21.89 -14.95
CA ARG A 7 -3.13 -22.82 -14.38
C ARG A 7 -4.46 -22.70 -15.13
N PRO A 8 -5.27 -23.77 -15.19
CA PRO A 8 -6.62 -23.69 -15.73
C PRO A 8 -7.41 -22.56 -15.05
N GLY A 9 -7.95 -21.63 -15.85
CA GLY A 9 -8.71 -20.47 -15.37
C GLY A 9 -7.90 -19.19 -15.12
N GLU A 10 -6.58 -19.20 -15.30
CA GLU A 10 -5.80 -17.96 -15.32
C GLU A 10 -6.03 -17.18 -16.61
N LEU A 11 -6.03 -15.83 -16.49
CA LEU A 11 -6.13 -14.93 -17.64
C LEU A 11 -4.86 -15.02 -18.50
N ASP A 12 -4.96 -14.63 -19.77
CA ASP A 12 -3.83 -14.64 -20.71
C ASP A 12 -2.81 -13.51 -20.48
N PHE A 13 -3.08 -12.64 -19.51
CA PHE A 13 -2.25 -11.52 -19.13
C PHE A 13 -2.07 -11.45 -17.61
N ASP A 14 -0.95 -10.86 -17.21
CA ASP A 14 -0.65 -10.53 -15.82
C ASP A 14 -0.64 -9.01 -15.64
N PHE A 15 -0.43 -8.53 -14.42
CA PHE A 15 -0.17 -7.11 -14.20
C PHE A 15 1.13 -6.90 -13.44
N THR A 16 1.74 -5.75 -13.65
CA THR A 16 2.96 -5.34 -12.94
C THR A 16 2.95 -3.84 -12.72
N THR A 17 3.82 -3.36 -11.84
CA THR A 17 4.02 -1.92 -11.62
C THR A 17 5.47 -1.56 -11.90
N ILE A 18 5.67 -0.42 -12.55
CA ILE A 18 7.01 0.13 -12.83
C ILE A 18 7.04 1.54 -12.30
N LEU A 19 8.09 1.88 -11.54
CA LEU A 19 8.28 3.25 -11.06
C LEU A 19 8.29 4.23 -12.23
N ALA A 20 7.54 5.32 -12.08
CA ALA A 20 7.34 6.30 -13.15
C ALA A 20 8.65 7.00 -13.57
N ASP A 21 9.62 7.08 -12.66
CA ASP A 21 10.96 7.65 -12.87
C ASP A 21 11.98 6.65 -13.43
N ASN A 22 11.64 5.36 -13.53
CA ASN A 22 12.46 4.35 -14.21
C ASN A 22 12.33 4.48 -15.73
N ARG A 23 12.80 5.62 -16.26
CA ARG A 23 12.70 5.99 -17.67
C ARG A 23 13.38 4.96 -18.59
N VAL A 24 14.43 4.30 -18.11
CA VAL A 24 15.15 3.28 -18.89
C VAL A 24 14.26 2.06 -19.11
N ALA A 25 13.70 1.48 -18.03
CA ALA A 25 12.81 0.32 -18.15
C ALA A 25 11.57 0.65 -18.96
N ARG A 26 10.94 1.80 -18.69
CA ARG A 26 9.74 2.22 -19.42
C ARG A 26 10.00 2.38 -20.92
N ARG A 27 11.07 3.07 -21.31
CA ARG A 27 11.43 3.20 -22.74
C ARG A 27 11.65 1.86 -23.41
N LEU A 28 12.32 0.92 -22.74
CA LEU A 28 12.60 -0.40 -23.31
C LEU A 28 11.33 -1.24 -23.48
N LEU A 29 10.47 -1.25 -22.46
CA LEU A 29 9.28 -2.11 -22.40
C LEU A 29 8.11 -1.53 -23.22
N GLU A 30 8.01 -0.21 -23.31
CA GLU A 30 6.98 0.48 -24.12
C GLU A 30 7.37 0.59 -25.61
N ALA A 31 8.61 0.25 -25.99
CA ALA A 31 9.07 0.34 -27.38
C ALA A 31 8.47 -0.71 -28.34
N GLY A 32 7.68 -1.67 -27.84
CA GLY A 32 7.04 -2.68 -28.68
C GLY A 32 8.03 -3.61 -29.40
N LEU A 33 9.21 -3.84 -28.81
CA LEU A 33 10.24 -4.69 -29.41
C LEU A 33 9.73 -6.12 -29.56
N ALA A 34 9.88 -6.69 -30.76
CA ALA A 34 9.37 -8.03 -31.08
C ALA A 34 9.93 -9.17 -30.20
N SER A 35 11.03 -8.94 -29.49
CA SER A 35 11.65 -9.88 -28.56
C SER A 35 11.15 -9.79 -27.11
N LEU A 36 10.25 -8.86 -26.79
CA LEU A 36 9.76 -8.61 -25.43
C LEU A 36 8.24 -8.87 -25.31
N PRO A 37 7.73 -9.15 -24.10
CA PRO A 37 6.28 -9.13 -23.82
C PRO A 37 5.66 -7.78 -24.14
N CYS A 38 4.35 -7.75 -24.37
CA CYS A 38 3.62 -6.50 -24.59
C CYS A 38 3.28 -5.87 -23.23
N TYR A 39 3.62 -4.59 -23.04
CA TYR A 39 3.32 -3.82 -21.85
C TYR A 39 2.31 -2.72 -22.18
N LEU A 40 1.08 -2.87 -21.68
CA LEU A 40 0.02 -1.89 -21.86
C LEU A 40 -0.15 -1.06 -20.57
N PRO A 41 0.18 0.24 -20.55
CA PRO A 41 -0.06 1.08 -19.38
C PRO A 41 -1.56 1.32 -19.19
N VAL A 42 -2.08 1.06 -17.98
CA VAL A 42 -3.52 1.11 -17.69
C VAL A 42 -3.93 2.04 -16.56
N ALA A 43 -3.04 2.31 -15.60
CA ALA A 43 -3.33 3.21 -14.48
C ALA A 43 -2.04 3.81 -13.87
N GLU A 44 -2.20 4.86 -13.06
CA GLU A 44 -1.14 5.38 -12.19
C GLU A 44 -1.49 5.06 -10.73
N LEU A 45 -0.52 4.49 -10.02
CA LEU A 45 -0.60 4.13 -8.61
C LEU A 45 0.35 5.00 -7.81
N LEU A 46 -0.17 5.61 -6.74
CA LEU A 46 0.60 6.37 -5.77
C LEU A 46 0.88 5.51 -4.54
N THR A 47 2.16 5.35 -4.22
CA THR A 47 2.60 4.83 -2.94
C THR A 47 2.94 6.00 -2.01
N LEU A 48 2.10 6.24 -1.02
CA LEU A 48 2.28 7.22 0.02
C LEU A 48 3.09 6.61 1.16
N THR A 49 4.28 7.12 1.42
CA THR A 49 5.10 6.73 2.57
C THR A 49 4.95 7.75 3.69
N LEU A 50 4.32 7.34 4.77
CA LEU A 50 3.92 8.16 5.91
C LEU A 50 4.89 7.95 7.08
N SER A 51 5.29 9.03 7.76
CA SER A 51 6.02 8.91 9.02
C SER A 51 5.13 8.34 10.11
N CYS A 52 5.55 7.30 10.82
CA CYS A 52 4.84 6.81 12.00
C CYS A 52 4.99 7.77 13.19
N SER A 53 6.01 8.64 13.18
CA SER A 53 6.24 9.66 14.20
C SER A 53 5.29 10.85 14.03
N GLU A 54 4.93 11.48 15.14
CA GLU A 54 4.23 12.77 15.16
C GLU A 54 5.04 13.77 15.97
N PRO A 55 5.00 15.06 15.59
CA PRO A 55 5.65 16.10 16.37
C PRO A 55 5.10 16.12 17.79
N LEU A 56 5.97 16.26 18.79
CA LEU A 56 5.56 16.29 20.20
C LEU A 56 4.56 17.40 20.55
N TRP A 57 4.55 18.49 19.80
CA TRP A 57 3.64 19.63 19.97
C TRP A 57 2.27 19.47 19.30
N ARG A 58 2.10 18.43 18.46
CA ARG A 58 0.84 18.21 17.75
C ARG A 58 -0.08 17.35 18.60
N ASN A 59 -1.19 17.93 19.04
CA ASN A 59 -2.26 17.19 19.69
C ASN A 59 -2.88 16.19 18.70
N GLY A 60 -3.27 15.02 19.21
CA GLY A 60 -3.79 13.92 18.39
C GLY A 60 -4.95 14.36 17.49
N HIS A 61 -5.10 13.68 16.35
CA HIS A 61 -6.21 13.97 15.44
C HIS A 61 -7.54 13.59 16.08
N SER A 62 -8.44 14.56 16.19
CA SER A 62 -9.85 14.31 16.42
C SER A 62 -10.48 13.84 15.12
N THR A 63 -11.16 12.70 15.15
CA THR A 63 -11.95 12.16 14.05
C THR A 63 -13.32 11.80 14.59
N THR A 64 -14.38 11.91 13.78
CA THR A 64 -15.72 11.49 14.22
C THR A 64 -15.85 9.97 14.30
N PHE A 65 -14.89 9.23 13.74
CA PHE A 65 -14.82 7.77 13.81
C PHE A 65 -14.04 7.29 15.03
N GLU A 66 -14.59 6.30 15.70
CA GLU A 66 -13.92 5.51 16.72
C GLU A 66 -13.13 4.39 16.06
N THR A 67 -11.95 4.08 16.60
CA THR A 67 -11.10 3.01 16.09
C THR A 67 -10.83 1.96 17.15
N SER A 68 -11.00 0.69 16.81
CA SER A 68 -10.76 -0.45 17.72
C SER A 68 -9.89 -1.52 17.06
N THR A 69 -9.34 -2.42 17.87
CA THR A 69 -8.51 -3.53 17.38
C THR A 69 -9.41 -4.72 17.08
N ALA A 70 -9.21 -5.36 15.94
CA ALA A 70 -9.98 -6.54 15.61
C ALA A 70 -9.57 -7.76 16.45
N ARG A 71 -10.50 -8.70 16.60
CA ARG A 71 -10.33 -9.97 17.31
C ARG A 71 -10.31 -11.14 16.32
N PRO A 72 -9.71 -12.30 16.65
CA PRO A 72 -9.62 -13.43 15.73
C PRO A 72 -10.94 -13.91 15.11
N HIS A 73 -12.04 -13.89 15.87
CA HIS A 73 -13.36 -14.30 15.35
C HIS A 73 -13.95 -13.33 14.32
N GLU A 74 -13.40 -12.11 14.21
CA GLU A 74 -13.90 -11.04 13.34
C GLU A 74 -13.25 -11.07 11.94
N LEU A 75 -12.30 -11.97 11.67
CA LEU A 75 -11.65 -12.09 10.36
C LEU A 75 -12.65 -12.42 9.24
N GLY A 76 -13.74 -13.13 9.55
CA GLY A 76 -14.84 -13.36 8.61
C GLY A 76 -15.54 -12.05 8.21
N GLU A 77 -15.91 -11.22 9.19
CA GLU A 77 -16.53 -9.90 8.95
C GLU A 77 -15.61 -8.98 8.15
N ILE A 78 -14.29 -9.04 8.41
CA ILE A 78 -13.27 -8.29 7.66
C ILE A 78 -13.25 -8.73 6.20
N ALA A 79 -13.19 -10.04 5.94
CA ALA A 79 -13.21 -10.59 4.59
C ALA A 79 -14.45 -10.14 3.82
N GLU A 80 -15.63 -10.19 4.44
CA GLU A 80 -16.88 -9.73 3.82
C GLU A 80 -16.88 -8.22 3.56
N LEU A 81 -16.38 -7.40 4.50
CA LEU A 81 -16.27 -5.97 4.27
C LEU A 81 -15.31 -5.66 3.12
N LEU A 82 -14.16 -6.35 3.04
CA LEU A 82 -13.19 -6.20 1.96
C LEU A 82 -13.86 -6.50 0.62
N ASP A 83 -14.55 -7.63 0.51
CA ASP A 83 -15.24 -8.04 -0.72
C ASP A 83 -16.30 -7.00 -1.15
N ARG A 84 -17.20 -6.61 -0.23
CA ARG A 84 -18.22 -5.60 -0.51
C ARG A 84 -17.63 -4.26 -0.97
N THR A 85 -16.55 -3.82 -0.33
CA THR A 85 -15.95 -2.50 -0.60
C THR A 85 -15.09 -2.50 -1.86
N ARG A 86 -14.52 -3.66 -2.21
CA ARG A 86 -13.50 -3.78 -3.27
C ARG A 86 -14.00 -4.44 -4.55
N SER A 87 -15.17 -5.07 -4.56
CA SER A 87 -15.78 -5.68 -5.75
C SER A 87 -15.91 -4.72 -6.93
N GLY A 88 -16.13 -3.43 -6.66
CA GLY A 88 -16.19 -2.35 -7.65
C GLY A 88 -14.82 -1.84 -8.14
N LEU A 89 -13.70 -2.34 -7.61
CA LEU A 89 -12.33 -1.89 -7.94
C LEU A 89 -11.61 -2.92 -8.83
N GLN A 90 -10.70 -2.46 -9.68
CA GLN A 90 -9.90 -3.34 -10.54
C GLN A 90 -8.60 -3.75 -9.85
N LEU A 91 -8.13 -4.97 -10.13
CA LEU A 91 -6.90 -5.53 -9.56
C LEU A 91 -6.91 -5.62 -8.02
N ALA A 92 -8.09 -5.54 -7.40
CA ALA A 92 -8.24 -5.75 -5.97
C ALA A 92 -8.17 -7.25 -5.65
N PRO A 93 -7.29 -7.70 -4.75
CA PRO A 93 -7.28 -9.10 -4.36
C PRO A 93 -8.56 -9.45 -3.59
N THR A 94 -9.10 -10.63 -3.87
CA THR A 94 -10.14 -11.25 -3.07
C THR A 94 -9.52 -11.84 -1.81
N TRP A 95 -10.26 -11.72 -0.70
CA TRP A 95 -9.83 -12.20 0.61
C TRP A 95 -10.98 -12.96 1.25
N SER A 96 -10.78 -14.26 1.43
CA SER A 96 -11.56 -15.09 2.32
C SER A 96 -10.93 -15.13 3.72
N ARG A 97 -11.70 -15.55 4.71
CA ARG A 97 -11.18 -15.79 6.07
C ARG A 97 -9.95 -16.71 6.05
N SER A 98 -10.01 -17.80 5.28
CA SER A 98 -8.90 -18.76 5.19
C SER A 98 -7.66 -18.15 4.53
N GLU A 99 -7.81 -17.22 3.58
CA GLU A 99 -6.67 -16.50 3.02
C GLU A 99 -6.06 -15.50 4.01
N LEU A 100 -6.88 -14.82 4.82
CA LEU A 100 -6.41 -13.94 5.89
C LEU A 100 -5.67 -14.70 7.00
N GLU A 101 -6.09 -15.93 7.28
CA GLU A 101 -5.43 -16.83 8.25
C GLU A 101 -4.23 -17.59 7.63
N SER A 102 -4.13 -17.64 6.30
CA SER A 102 -3.12 -18.44 5.59
C SER A 102 -1.74 -17.80 5.65
N PRO A 103 -0.71 -18.51 6.15
CA PRO A 103 0.67 -18.04 6.08
C PRO A 103 1.21 -17.90 4.65
N ALA A 104 0.60 -18.56 3.66
CA ALA A 104 1.02 -18.47 2.27
C ALA A 104 0.57 -17.15 1.61
N ARG A 105 -0.57 -16.60 2.03
CA ARG A 105 -1.15 -15.37 1.47
C ARG A 105 -0.98 -14.16 2.38
N SER A 106 -0.94 -14.39 3.69
CA SER A 106 -0.99 -13.35 4.74
C SER A 106 0.09 -13.60 5.79
N ARG A 107 1.29 -13.99 5.36
CA ARG A 107 2.41 -14.32 6.27
C ARG A 107 2.67 -13.22 7.31
N GLY A 108 2.64 -13.59 8.58
CA GLY A 108 2.90 -12.66 9.69
C GLY A 108 1.77 -11.67 9.98
N LEU A 109 0.65 -11.74 9.26
CA LEU A 109 -0.53 -10.94 9.53
C LEU A 109 -1.42 -11.70 10.53
N ILE A 110 -1.78 -11.03 11.63
CA ILE A 110 -2.69 -11.56 12.67
C ILE A 110 -3.87 -10.61 12.83
N ALA A 111 -5.00 -11.11 13.36
CA ALA A 111 -6.23 -10.34 13.52
C ALA A 111 -6.01 -9.02 14.27
N GLU A 112 -5.16 -9.02 15.29
CA GLU A 112 -4.87 -7.84 16.10
C GLU A 112 -4.15 -6.74 15.30
N ARG A 113 -3.64 -7.03 14.10
CA ARG A 113 -3.08 -6.01 13.19
C ARG A 113 -4.15 -5.24 12.43
N PHE A 114 -5.38 -5.77 12.39
CA PHE A 114 -6.52 -5.07 11.83
C PHE A 114 -7.09 -4.06 12.81
N ILE A 115 -7.56 -2.97 12.23
CA ILE A 115 -8.15 -1.83 12.90
C ILE A 115 -9.52 -1.63 12.27
N TRP A 116 -10.54 -1.60 13.10
CA TRP A 116 -11.88 -1.15 12.71
C TRP A 116 -11.98 0.36 12.83
N ALA A 117 -12.77 0.97 11.95
CA ALA A 117 -13.25 2.34 12.07
C ALA A 117 -14.78 2.35 11.98
N GLY A 118 -15.42 3.12 12.85
CA GLY A 118 -16.86 3.04 13.03
C GLY A 118 -17.45 4.19 13.85
N LYS A 119 -18.77 4.12 14.07
CA LYS A 119 -19.50 5.02 14.97
C LYS A 119 -20.34 4.18 15.93
N GLY A 120 -20.04 4.25 17.23
CA GLY A 120 -20.57 3.32 18.21
C GLY A 120 -20.27 1.86 17.82
N GLU A 121 -21.29 1.01 17.84
CA GLU A 121 -21.15 -0.42 17.51
C GLU A 121 -20.99 -0.70 16.00
N HIS A 122 -21.20 0.28 15.12
CA HIS A 122 -21.15 0.07 13.68
C HIS A 122 -19.73 0.11 13.14
N ARG A 123 -19.25 -1.03 12.63
CA ARG A 123 -17.94 -1.19 11.96
C ARG A 123 -18.09 -0.90 10.47
N LEU A 124 -17.64 0.27 10.04
CA LEU A 124 -17.90 0.80 8.70
C LEU A 124 -16.69 0.73 7.76
N GLY A 125 -15.48 0.63 8.32
CA GLY A 125 -14.24 0.50 7.56
C GLY A 125 -13.19 -0.29 8.32
N CYS A 126 -12.22 -0.84 7.60
CA CYS A 126 -11.08 -1.51 8.20
C CYS A 126 -9.77 -1.25 7.45
N ALA A 127 -8.66 -1.46 8.14
CA ALA A 127 -7.33 -1.54 7.55
C ALA A 127 -6.39 -2.33 8.47
N ALA A 128 -5.28 -2.83 7.94
CA ALA A 128 -4.28 -3.57 8.70
C ALA A 128 -2.89 -2.97 8.61
N VAL A 129 -2.15 -3.01 9.73
CA VAL A 129 -0.70 -2.73 9.74
C VAL A 129 0.07 -4.02 9.54
N TRP A 130 0.54 -4.24 8.30
CA TRP A 130 1.31 -5.42 7.94
C TRP A 130 2.81 -5.13 7.99
N ASP A 131 3.47 -5.68 9.00
CA ASP A 131 4.93 -5.70 9.10
C ASP A 131 5.44 -6.93 8.34
N GLN A 132 6.17 -6.69 7.25
CA GLN A 132 6.71 -7.74 6.40
C GLN A 132 8.21 -7.94 6.60
N SER A 133 8.82 -7.30 7.61
CA SER A 133 10.28 -7.26 7.79
C SER A 133 10.95 -8.63 7.95
N GLU A 134 10.20 -9.67 8.31
CA GLU A 134 10.71 -11.06 8.39
C GLU A 134 10.94 -11.71 7.01
N PHE A 135 10.28 -11.23 5.95
CA PHE A 135 10.36 -11.85 4.62
C PHE A 135 10.55 -10.85 3.47
N LYS A 136 10.35 -9.55 3.70
CA LYS A 136 10.54 -8.47 2.74
C LYS A 136 11.16 -7.26 3.45
N GLN A 137 12.33 -6.83 3.00
CA GLN A 137 13.06 -5.71 3.60
C GLN A 137 13.48 -4.69 2.56
N VAL A 138 13.28 -3.40 2.88
CA VAL A 138 13.84 -2.29 2.11
C VAL A 138 15.12 -1.84 2.81
N VAL A 139 16.26 -2.00 2.14
CA VAL A 139 17.56 -1.62 2.71
C VAL A 139 18.03 -0.31 2.13
N VAL A 140 18.43 0.62 2.99
CA VAL A 140 19.03 1.87 2.53
C VAL A 140 20.44 1.59 2.03
N ARG A 141 20.70 1.80 0.74
CA ARG A 141 22.04 1.60 0.17
C ARG A 141 23.00 2.76 0.40
N GLY A 142 22.48 3.96 0.55
CA GLY A 142 23.29 5.16 0.78
C GLY A 142 22.43 6.40 0.85
N TYR A 143 23.06 7.49 1.30
CA TYR A 143 22.48 8.83 1.30
C TYR A 143 23.34 9.73 0.43
N SER A 144 22.78 10.88 0.01
CA SER A 144 23.64 11.94 -0.52
C SER A 144 24.62 12.40 0.55
N ARG A 145 25.84 12.82 0.15
CA ARG A 145 26.92 13.20 1.08
C ARG A 145 26.49 14.24 2.13
N GLY A 146 25.64 15.18 1.74
CA GLY A 146 25.09 16.17 2.66
C GLY A 146 24.14 15.56 3.69
N LEU A 147 23.21 14.72 3.25
CA LEU A 147 22.25 14.07 4.14
C LEU A 147 22.91 13.10 5.11
N GLU A 148 23.94 12.38 4.66
CA GLU A 148 24.73 11.48 5.51
C GLU A 148 25.39 12.23 6.68
N ARG A 149 25.99 13.40 6.39
CA ARG A 149 26.65 14.25 7.39
C ARG A 149 25.68 14.77 8.45
N TRP A 150 24.48 15.19 8.03
CA TRP A 150 23.47 15.78 8.93
C TRP A 150 22.55 14.74 9.58
N ARG A 151 22.66 13.45 9.21
CA ARG A 151 21.77 12.38 9.67
C ARG A 151 21.62 12.31 11.19
N GLY A 152 22.73 12.45 11.93
CA GLY A 152 22.72 12.43 13.39
C GLY A 152 21.86 13.54 13.99
N LEU A 153 22.05 14.77 13.53
CA LEU A 153 21.26 15.93 13.96
C LEU A 153 19.78 15.79 13.55
N LEU A 154 19.52 15.34 12.32
CA LEU A 154 18.15 15.12 11.83
C LEU A 154 17.42 14.07 12.67
N ASN A 155 18.10 13.01 13.09
CA ASN A 155 17.54 11.99 13.97
C ASN A 155 17.30 12.51 15.39
N ALA A 156 18.18 13.36 15.94
CA ALA A 156 17.97 13.99 17.24
C ALA A 156 16.74 14.93 17.24
N LEU A 157 16.50 15.63 16.12
CA LEU A 157 15.33 16.49 15.93
C LEU A 157 14.07 15.75 15.44
N ALA A 158 14.17 14.45 15.17
CA ALA A 158 13.05 13.65 14.64
C ALA A 158 11.81 13.65 15.55
N PRO A 159 11.92 13.51 16.89
CA PRO A 159 10.75 13.58 17.78
C PRO A 159 10.03 14.92 17.71
N TRP A 160 10.78 16.02 17.59
CA TRP A 160 10.23 17.38 17.55
C TRP A 160 9.60 17.72 16.19
N THR A 161 10.13 17.17 15.11
CA THR A 161 9.66 17.43 13.74
C THR A 161 8.66 16.38 13.23
N GLY A 162 8.45 15.29 13.98
CA GLY A 162 7.68 14.13 13.53
C GLY A 162 8.30 13.42 12.31
N SER A 163 9.60 13.64 12.06
CA SER A 163 10.31 13.01 10.95
C SER A 163 10.59 11.53 11.26
N PRO A 164 10.65 10.66 10.24
CA PRO A 164 11.08 9.28 10.45
C PRO A 164 12.56 9.23 10.79
N LYS A 165 12.98 8.21 11.53
CA LYS A 165 14.39 7.96 11.81
C LYS A 165 15.09 7.56 10.50
N LEU A 166 16.24 8.17 10.23
CA LEU A 166 17.12 7.83 9.12
C LEU A 166 18.13 6.77 9.58
N PRO A 167 17.94 5.49 9.19
CA PRO A 167 18.82 4.42 9.61
C PRO A 167 20.20 4.56 8.92
N PRO A 168 21.26 3.88 9.38
CA PRO A 168 22.55 3.86 8.67
C PRO A 168 22.45 3.27 7.26
N ALA A 169 23.36 3.63 6.36
CA ALA A 169 23.51 2.91 5.10
C ALA A 169 23.83 1.42 5.37
N GLY A 170 23.29 0.53 4.55
CA GLY A 170 23.37 -0.93 4.71
C GLY A 170 22.35 -1.52 5.68
N SER A 171 21.55 -0.72 6.38
CA SER A 171 20.57 -1.21 7.36
C SER A 171 19.12 -1.16 6.83
N PRO A 172 18.24 -2.05 7.33
CA PRO A 172 16.86 -2.10 6.90
C PRO A 172 16.07 -0.89 7.39
N LEU A 173 15.18 -0.41 6.52
CA LEU A 173 14.16 0.56 6.83
C LEU A 173 13.03 -0.14 7.60
N ARG A 174 12.63 0.41 8.74
CA ARG A 174 11.51 -0.11 9.55
C ARG A 174 10.18 0.33 8.94
N LEU A 175 9.82 -0.31 7.84
CA LEU A 175 8.65 0.00 7.02
C LEU A 175 7.59 -1.08 7.20
N GLY A 176 6.36 -0.68 7.52
CA GLY A 176 5.18 -1.52 7.36
C GLY A 176 4.28 -1.02 6.24
N TYR A 177 3.26 -1.81 5.92
CA TYR A 177 2.25 -1.49 4.92
C TYR A 177 0.89 -1.30 5.60
N LEU A 178 0.18 -0.24 5.21
CA LEU A 178 -1.24 -0.11 5.45
C LEU A 178 -1.95 -0.90 4.35
N SER A 179 -2.31 -2.13 4.71
CA SER A 179 -2.90 -3.12 3.82
C SER A 179 -4.36 -3.36 4.14
N HIS A 180 -5.08 -4.10 3.29
CA HIS A 180 -6.46 -4.52 3.53
C HIS A 180 -7.38 -3.33 3.88
N VAL A 181 -7.13 -2.19 3.24
CA VAL A 181 -7.96 -0.99 3.38
C VAL A 181 -9.32 -1.24 2.73
N ALA A 182 -10.36 -1.21 3.54
CA ALA A 182 -11.75 -1.17 3.12
C ALA A 182 -12.40 0.08 3.72
N VAL A 183 -12.66 1.06 2.86
CA VAL A 183 -13.33 2.32 3.22
C VAL A 183 -14.38 2.61 2.13
N PRO A 184 -15.61 3.02 2.50
CA PRO A 184 -16.61 3.45 1.52
C PRO A 184 -16.03 4.49 0.56
N ALA A 185 -16.40 4.40 -0.72
CA ALA A 185 -15.89 5.32 -1.74
C ALA A 185 -16.20 6.78 -1.37
N GLY A 186 -15.17 7.64 -1.38
CA GLY A 186 -15.31 9.06 -1.05
C GLY A 186 -15.24 9.39 0.45
N ASP A 187 -15.19 8.41 1.35
CA ASP A 187 -15.08 8.66 2.80
C ASP A 187 -13.63 8.93 3.22
N ALA A 188 -13.16 10.13 2.85
CA ALA A 188 -11.80 10.57 3.14
C ALA A 188 -11.53 10.72 4.65
N GLU A 189 -12.56 11.05 5.45
CA GLU A 189 -12.41 11.19 6.90
C GLU A 189 -12.14 9.82 7.54
N MET A 190 -12.87 8.79 7.13
CA MET A 190 -12.64 7.43 7.61
C MET A 190 -11.26 6.90 7.22
N LEU A 191 -10.82 7.13 5.97
CA LEU A 191 -9.47 6.76 5.55
C LEU A 191 -8.42 7.46 6.42
N CYS A 192 -8.58 8.75 6.69
CA CYS A 192 -7.70 9.50 7.57
C CYS A 192 -7.72 8.97 9.01
N ALA A 193 -8.87 8.58 9.55
CA ALA A 193 -8.99 7.98 10.87
C ALA A 193 -8.23 6.65 10.96
N LEU A 194 -8.39 5.79 9.97
CA LEU A 194 -7.65 4.53 9.85
C LEU A 194 -6.14 4.76 9.70
N ILE A 195 -5.70 5.69 8.86
CA ILE A 195 -4.28 6.06 8.73
C ILE A 195 -3.72 6.54 10.07
N ALA A 196 -4.44 7.40 10.79
CA ALA A 196 -3.99 7.90 12.08
C ALA A 196 -3.86 6.77 13.13
N ALA A 197 -4.85 5.87 13.21
CA ALA A 197 -4.80 4.71 14.09
C ALA A 197 -3.68 3.72 13.70
N ALA A 198 -3.51 3.48 12.40
CA ALA A 198 -2.47 2.62 11.86
C ALA A 198 -1.07 3.16 12.15
N ARG A 199 -0.84 4.47 12.01
CA ARG A 199 0.45 5.10 12.36
C ARG A 199 0.77 4.94 13.85
N ARG A 200 -0.22 5.13 14.74
CA ARG A 200 -0.06 4.87 16.19
C ARG A 200 0.28 3.41 16.47
N ARG A 201 -0.39 2.48 15.79
CA ARG A 201 -0.12 1.04 15.90
C ARG A 201 1.28 0.70 15.40
N ALA A 202 1.65 1.16 14.21
CA ALA A 202 2.95 0.95 13.59
C ALA A 202 4.08 1.46 14.50
N ARG A 203 3.91 2.63 15.14
CA ARG A 203 4.87 3.15 16.12
C ARG A 203 5.06 2.22 17.33
N ARG A 204 3.98 1.64 17.87
CA ARG A 204 4.06 0.67 18.99
C ARG A 204 4.77 -0.63 18.60
N LEU A 205 4.69 -1.00 17.33
CA LEU A 205 5.45 -2.10 16.73
C LEU A 205 6.89 -1.70 16.41
N GLY A 206 7.26 -0.44 16.67
CA GLY A 206 8.58 0.11 16.39
C GLY A 206 8.81 0.49 14.93
N LEU A 207 7.80 0.45 14.06
CA LEU A 207 7.96 0.89 12.68
C LEU A 207 8.14 2.41 12.61
N ASP A 208 9.05 2.86 11.74
CA ASP A 208 9.34 4.27 11.50
C ASP A 208 8.46 4.84 10.38
N LEU A 209 8.05 3.98 9.44
CA LEU A 209 7.30 4.34 8.24
C LEU A 209 6.13 3.39 7.98
N LEU A 210 5.10 3.92 7.33
CA LEU A 210 3.94 3.17 6.86
C LEU A 210 3.66 3.52 5.40
N ALA A 211 3.65 2.53 4.51
CA ALA A 211 3.32 2.70 3.09
C ALA A 211 1.85 2.40 2.82
N LEU A 212 1.19 3.23 2.02
CA LEU A 212 -0.19 3.04 1.55
C LEU A 212 -0.23 3.21 0.02
N GLY A 213 -0.88 2.28 -0.68
CA GLY A 213 -1.12 2.36 -2.12
C GLY A 213 -2.52 2.87 -2.44
N LEU A 214 -2.64 3.85 -3.34
CA LEU A 214 -3.91 4.35 -3.84
C LEU A 214 -3.81 4.68 -5.34
N ASP A 215 -4.87 4.43 -6.10
CA ASP A 215 -5.01 4.98 -7.46
C ASP A 215 -4.86 6.51 -7.42
N SER A 216 -4.09 7.08 -8.36
CA SER A 216 -3.75 8.50 -8.38
C SER A 216 -4.96 9.43 -8.52
N ARG A 217 -6.11 8.90 -8.94
CA ARG A 217 -7.37 9.63 -9.16
C ARG A 217 -8.29 9.60 -7.95
N ARG A 218 -7.92 8.90 -6.86
CA ARG A 218 -8.74 8.79 -5.66
C ARG A 218 -8.95 10.15 -5.00
N PRO A 219 -10.21 10.59 -4.78
CA PRO A 219 -10.48 11.91 -4.18
C PRO A 219 -9.95 12.03 -2.75
N GLU A 220 -9.78 10.91 -2.03
CA GLU A 220 -9.30 10.88 -0.66
C GLU A 220 -7.85 11.35 -0.53
N LEU A 221 -7.05 11.32 -1.61
CA LEU A 221 -5.65 11.76 -1.63
C LEU A 221 -5.49 13.21 -1.14
N ALA A 222 -6.43 14.09 -1.49
CA ALA A 222 -6.35 15.50 -1.08
C ALA A 222 -6.47 15.67 0.44
N ALA A 223 -7.30 14.87 1.10
CA ALA A 223 -7.41 14.86 2.56
C ALA A 223 -6.15 14.27 3.20
N VAL A 224 -5.65 13.14 2.67
CA VAL A 224 -4.44 12.49 3.18
C VAL A 224 -3.23 13.42 3.10
N ARG A 225 -3.02 14.10 1.96
CA ARG A 225 -1.94 15.09 1.76
C ARG A 225 -2.00 16.25 2.74
N ARG A 226 -3.21 16.75 3.01
CA ARG A 226 -3.44 17.87 3.91
C ARG A 226 -3.16 17.49 5.36
N GLN A 227 -3.53 16.28 5.75
CA GLN A 227 -3.50 15.84 7.15
C GLN A 227 -2.17 15.20 7.55
N PHE A 228 -1.51 14.52 6.62
CA PHE A 228 -0.31 13.74 6.87
C PHE A 228 0.86 14.19 6.01
N ARG A 229 2.01 14.34 6.66
CA ARG A 229 3.28 14.44 5.96
C ARG A 229 3.62 13.09 5.33
N CYS A 230 3.60 13.05 4.01
CA CYS A 230 3.93 11.86 3.23
C CYS A 230 4.97 12.17 2.15
N ARG A 231 5.64 11.11 1.68
CA ARG A 231 6.41 11.10 0.43
C ARG A 231 5.65 10.28 -0.58
N GLU A 232 5.51 10.79 -1.80
CA GLU A 232 4.79 10.11 -2.87
C GLU A 232 5.78 9.49 -3.83
N THR A 233 5.61 8.20 -4.08
CA THR A 233 6.29 7.49 -5.16
C THR A 233 5.23 7.11 -6.19
N ARG A 234 5.47 7.48 -7.45
CA ARG A 234 4.56 7.18 -8.55
C ARG A 234 5.01 5.93 -9.28
N SER A 235 4.07 5.04 -9.57
CA SER A 235 4.28 3.88 -10.42
C SER A 235 3.17 3.79 -11.46
N VAL A 236 3.52 3.33 -12.64
CA VAL A 236 2.55 3.01 -13.70
C VAL A 236 2.20 1.53 -13.58
N VAL A 237 0.91 1.23 -13.60
CA VAL A 237 0.37 -0.13 -13.65
C VAL A 237 0.29 -0.56 -15.11
N TYR A 238 0.83 -1.73 -15.42
CA TYR A 238 0.80 -2.32 -16.75
C TYR A 238 0.06 -3.64 -16.74
N LEU A 239 -0.69 -3.91 -17.80
CA LEU A 239 -1.05 -5.26 -18.18
C LEU A 239 0.05 -5.82 -19.07
N VAL A 240 0.44 -7.06 -18.82
CA VAL A 240 1.54 -7.73 -19.51
C VAL A 240 1.00 -9.00 -20.16
N SER A 241 1.06 -9.03 -21.48
CA SER A 241 0.69 -10.21 -22.27
C SER A 241 1.90 -10.79 -22.98
N ARG A 242 1.78 -12.07 -23.34
CA ARG A 242 2.79 -12.77 -24.14
C ARG A 242 2.93 -12.12 -25.51
N ARG A 243 4.06 -12.42 -26.15
CA ARG A 243 4.34 -12.00 -27.51
C ARG A 243 3.19 -12.37 -28.47
N GLY A 244 2.73 -11.40 -29.25
CA GLY A 244 1.66 -11.59 -30.25
C GLY A 244 0.24 -11.66 -29.68
N MET A 245 0.08 -11.68 -28.36
CA MET A 245 -1.22 -11.61 -27.70
C MET A 245 -1.53 -10.16 -27.35
N VAL A 246 -2.69 -9.68 -27.79
CA VAL A 246 -3.20 -8.35 -27.42
C VAL A 246 -4.08 -8.51 -26.19
N VAL A 247 -3.85 -7.69 -25.17
CA VAL A 247 -4.78 -7.57 -24.05
C VAL A 247 -6.06 -6.92 -24.59
N PRO A 248 -7.24 -7.56 -24.49
CA PRO A 248 -8.48 -6.96 -24.96
C PRO A 248 -8.70 -5.60 -24.30
N GLU A 249 -9.12 -4.59 -25.05
CA GLU A 249 -9.37 -3.26 -24.48
C GLU A 249 -10.49 -3.31 -23.43
N GLU A 250 -11.44 -4.23 -23.60
CA GLU A 250 -12.55 -4.47 -22.67
C GLU A 250 -12.10 -5.17 -21.38
N ALA A 251 -10.89 -5.74 -21.34
CA ALA A 251 -10.38 -6.41 -20.15
C ALA A 251 -10.07 -5.43 -19.00
N PHE A 252 -10.03 -4.13 -19.29
CA PHE A 252 -9.74 -3.10 -18.29
C PHE A 252 -10.57 -1.83 -18.50
N ASP A 253 -11.48 -1.59 -17.58
CA ASP A 253 -12.29 -0.37 -17.53
C ASP A 253 -11.46 0.79 -16.97
N ARG A 254 -11.20 1.79 -17.82
CA ARG A 254 -10.40 2.95 -17.44
C ARG A 254 -11.14 3.88 -16.48
N ASP A 255 -12.46 3.82 -16.35
CA ASP A 255 -13.22 4.67 -15.44
C ASP A 255 -13.25 4.11 -14.01
N ARG A 256 -12.95 2.83 -13.84
CA ARG A 256 -12.80 2.19 -12.52
C ARG A 256 -11.42 2.44 -11.93
N PHE A 257 -11.38 2.59 -10.61
CA PHE A 257 -10.13 2.73 -9.87
C PHE A 257 -9.41 1.39 -9.74
N VAL A 258 -8.07 1.42 -9.77
CA VAL A 258 -7.27 0.27 -9.39
C VAL A 258 -7.06 0.19 -7.87
N HIS A 259 -6.96 -1.02 -7.34
CA HIS A 259 -6.67 -1.25 -5.92
C HIS A 259 -5.75 -2.47 -5.72
N PRO A 260 -4.57 -2.52 -6.36
CA PRO A 260 -3.62 -3.58 -6.07
C PRO A 260 -3.15 -3.46 -4.61
N GLU A 261 -3.01 -4.60 -3.94
CA GLU A 261 -2.48 -4.63 -2.57
C GLU A 261 -0.96 -4.47 -2.63
N ILE A 262 -0.46 -3.24 -2.41
CA ILE A 262 0.98 -2.93 -2.54
C ILE A 262 1.87 -3.74 -1.58
N ALA A 263 1.29 -4.28 -0.51
CA ALA A 263 1.98 -5.20 0.39
C ALA A 263 2.37 -6.51 -0.34
N LEU A 264 1.67 -6.88 -1.41
CA LEU A 264 1.91 -8.07 -2.23
C LEU A 264 2.73 -7.80 -3.51
N LEU A 265 2.99 -6.53 -3.85
CA LEU A 265 3.77 -6.13 -5.04
C LEU A 265 5.28 -6.14 -4.82
#